data_AF-A0A5E7Q9T9-F1
#
_entry.id   AF-A0A5E7Q9T9-F1
#
_cell.length_a   1.000
_cell.length_b   1.000
_cell.length_c   1.000
_cell.angle_alpha   90.00
_cell.angle_beta   90.00
_cell.angle_gamma   90.00
#
_symmetry.space_group_name_H-M   'P 1'
#
loop_
_entity.id
_entity.type
_entity.pdbx_description
1 polymer ?
#
loop_
_entity_poly.entity_id
_entity_poly.type
_entity_poly.pdbx_seq_one_letter_code
_entity_poly.pdbx_strand_id
1 'polypeptide(L)'
;MNEDLQNALAFYQPAPPGWFSSAQERIEAGGVWLWETLQGDFHDDPSTAQVVTGTVISMIPLVDQLCDVRDFIANCRKIEEDNSNTWAWVAMVLTLIGAVPVLGSLVKGCFKVLIQSARRHFHTALKSVERDAVALAIEQGLSLLKRYLDMVPVRKVLVRMKIHNIYQYLAEKIDELKGLLNVDLLLKGFATLMDTIRKLFDTIIDWGPASLRAPVEELWGMIQRIFLIAPTCLRKALEPTLNFLETLANRLRVEADGAYRARPGNNSHVLGNREAGELELLRQKKPDWVDEVETPKYKALKKLPKGALKKIADGWPDISASSKHKGLAGKFGTFDKSMRAAEVLPGERLYRVLDPSSGDNSICWMREAEFKALNSKSQWRREFAVWKHWNENGEYVIYTVPSGDPLKVWEGRAGSQLYPSDSSLQLEGGRVQIVLNPDQLDPKFVSARQKTGWGYDDGTGDIGLDPLKPYLGLPDLTHKWFIPKPK
;
A
#
# COMPACT_ATOMS: atom_id res chain seq x y z
N MET A 1 35.16 -2.23 7.38
CA MET A 1 33.85 -1.66 6.99
C MET A 1 33.02 -1.49 8.27
N ASN A 2 32.38 -0.34 8.49
CA ASN A 2 31.55 -0.12 9.69
C ASN A 2 30.33 -1.06 9.66
N GLU A 3 30.09 -1.81 10.74
CA GLU A 3 29.02 -2.81 10.87
C GLU A 3 27.63 -2.23 10.56
N ASP A 4 27.38 -0.99 10.97
CA ASP A 4 26.10 -0.32 10.70
C ASP A 4 25.90 0.01 9.22
N LEU A 5 26.99 0.35 8.52
CA LEU A 5 26.96 0.54 7.07
C LEU A 5 26.71 -0.81 6.41
N GLN A 6 27.42 -1.88 6.78
CA GLN A 6 27.18 -3.23 6.23
C GLN A 6 25.71 -3.66 6.33
N ASN A 7 25.09 -3.44 7.49
CA ASN A 7 23.69 -3.76 7.74
C ASN A 7 22.73 -2.92 6.87
N ALA A 8 23.05 -1.64 6.63
CA ALA A 8 22.31 -0.80 5.69
C ALA A 8 22.51 -1.24 4.23
N LEU A 9 23.74 -1.60 3.82
CA LEU A 9 24.08 -1.99 2.44
C LEU A 9 23.38 -3.32 2.05
N ALA A 10 23.35 -4.31 2.96
CA ALA A 10 22.74 -5.63 2.71
C ALA A 10 21.22 -5.59 2.47
N PHE A 11 20.56 -4.47 2.79
CA PHE A 11 19.12 -4.27 2.63
C PHE A 11 18.71 -3.90 1.19
N TYR A 12 19.60 -3.23 0.46
CA TYR A 12 19.25 -2.55 -0.79
C TYR A 12 19.45 -3.44 -2.03
N GLN A 13 20.48 -4.31 -2.09
CA GLN A 13 20.58 -5.38 -3.10
C GLN A 13 21.16 -6.67 -2.49
N PRO A 14 20.86 -7.85 -3.06
CA PRO A 14 21.64 -9.04 -2.76
C PRO A 14 23.11 -8.84 -3.16
N ALA A 15 24.02 -9.37 -2.34
CA ALA A 15 25.45 -9.20 -2.50
C ALA A 15 25.94 -9.56 -3.93
N PRO A 16 26.69 -8.68 -4.62
CA PRO A 16 27.17 -8.95 -5.98
C PRO A 16 28.05 -10.20 -6.04
N PRO A 17 28.25 -10.82 -7.23
CA PRO A 17 28.96 -12.09 -7.39
C PRO A 17 30.39 -12.13 -6.78
N GLY A 18 31.05 -10.98 -6.63
CA GLY A 18 32.36 -10.83 -6.00
C GLY A 18 32.37 -10.75 -4.46
N TRP A 19 31.22 -10.77 -3.79
CA TRP A 19 31.16 -10.74 -2.32
C TRP A 19 31.77 -11.98 -1.66
N PHE A 20 31.99 -13.04 -2.44
CA PHE A 20 32.58 -14.30 -2.01
C PHE A 20 34.06 -14.47 -2.40
N SER A 21 34.67 -13.55 -3.14
CA SER A 21 36.08 -13.63 -3.59
C SER A 21 37.06 -12.90 -2.64
N SER A 22 38.27 -12.56 -3.12
CA SER A 22 39.38 -12.03 -2.30
C SER A 22 38.98 -10.76 -1.52
N ALA A 23 39.66 -10.47 -0.39
CA ALA A 23 39.30 -9.34 0.48
C ALA A 23 39.27 -7.98 -0.26
N GLN A 24 40.09 -7.82 -1.30
CA GLN A 24 40.16 -6.59 -2.10
C GLN A 24 39.00 -6.47 -3.09
N GLU A 25 38.62 -7.56 -3.77
CA GLU A 25 37.46 -7.57 -4.68
C GLU A 25 36.14 -7.29 -3.93
N ARG A 26 36.03 -7.74 -2.66
CA ARG A 26 34.86 -7.43 -1.82
C ARG A 26 34.75 -5.94 -1.47
N ILE A 27 35.89 -5.25 -1.30
CA ILE A 27 35.93 -3.82 -1.01
C ILE A 27 35.58 -3.03 -2.28
N GLU A 28 36.17 -3.40 -3.42
CA GLU A 28 35.86 -2.80 -4.73
C GLU A 28 34.39 -2.95 -5.12
N ALA A 29 33.83 -4.15 -4.91
CA ALA A 29 32.40 -4.38 -5.10
C ALA A 29 31.54 -3.50 -4.17
N GLY A 30 31.96 -3.28 -2.92
CA GLY A 30 31.28 -2.38 -2.00
C GLY A 30 31.28 -0.92 -2.46
N GLY A 31 32.38 -0.44 -3.04
CA GLY A 31 32.49 0.90 -3.62
C GLY A 31 31.61 1.10 -4.86
N VAL A 32 31.62 0.15 -5.80
CA VAL A 32 30.76 0.16 -7.00
C VAL A 32 29.29 0.13 -6.60
N TRP A 33 28.95 -0.73 -5.65
CA TRP A 33 27.58 -0.87 -5.17
C TRP A 33 27.06 0.39 -4.47
N LEU A 34 27.89 1.02 -3.62
CA LEU A 34 27.53 2.25 -2.95
C LEU A 34 27.31 3.36 -3.98
N TRP A 35 28.15 3.42 -5.01
CA TRP A 35 27.98 4.32 -6.14
C TRP A 35 26.63 4.11 -6.86
N GLU A 36 26.31 2.88 -7.28
CA GLU A 36 25.03 2.54 -7.94
C GLU A 36 23.82 2.89 -7.07
N THR A 37 23.92 2.65 -5.77
CA THR A 37 22.89 2.97 -4.77
C THR A 37 22.62 4.48 -4.68
N LEU A 38 23.67 5.31 -4.70
CA LEU A 38 23.52 6.77 -4.71
C LEU A 38 22.97 7.29 -6.04
N GLN A 39 23.28 6.61 -7.15
CA GLN A 39 22.81 6.97 -8.49
C GLN A 39 21.34 6.62 -8.72
N GLY A 40 20.75 5.79 -7.86
CA GLY A 40 19.34 5.44 -7.90
C GLY A 40 19.03 4.15 -8.65
N ASP A 41 20.00 3.23 -8.81
CA ASP A 41 19.81 1.95 -9.53
C ASP A 41 19.01 0.91 -8.71
N PHE A 42 17.82 1.33 -8.28
CA PHE A 42 16.72 0.47 -7.87
C PHE A 42 15.61 0.70 -8.87
N HIS A 43 15.55 -0.15 -9.91
CA HIS A 43 14.45 -0.28 -10.89
C HIS A 43 13.50 0.92 -11.04
N ASP A 44 13.42 1.48 -12.26
CA ASP A 44 12.55 2.59 -12.70
C ASP A 44 11.02 2.42 -12.46
N ASP A 45 10.58 1.38 -11.76
CA ASP A 45 9.21 1.25 -11.24
C ASP A 45 9.19 0.79 -9.77
N PRO A 46 9.60 1.65 -8.81
CA PRO A 46 9.55 1.32 -7.41
C PRO A 46 8.09 1.33 -6.94
N SER A 47 7.50 0.14 -6.90
CA SER A 47 6.20 -0.10 -6.27
C SER A 47 6.14 0.57 -4.90
N THR A 48 5.01 1.17 -4.56
CA THR A 48 4.88 1.98 -3.33
C THR A 48 5.04 1.15 -2.04
N ALA A 49 5.03 -0.18 -2.13
CA ALA A 49 5.49 -1.05 -1.07
C ALA A 49 6.96 -0.83 -0.69
N GLN A 50 7.85 -0.49 -1.63
CA GLN A 50 9.24 -0.13 -1.34
C GLN A 50 9.37 1.27 -0.73
N VAL A 51 8.43 2.18 -1.01
CA VAL A 51 8.34 3.49 -0.35
C VAL A 51 7.95 3.33 1.12
N VAL A 52 6.94 2.52 1.39
CA VAL A 52 6.43 2.27 2.74
C VAL A 52 7.41 1.42 3.56
N THR A 53 8.00 0.39 2.94
CA THR A 53 9.10 -0.40 3.53
C THR A 53 10.34 0.48 3.75
N GLY A 54 10.67 1.34 2.79
CA GLY A 54 11.73 2.34 2.91
C GLY A 54 11.48 3.33 4.06
N THR A 55 10.24 3.74 4.32
CA THR A 55 9.88 4.66 5.43
C THR A 55 9.97 3.99 6.80
N VAL A 56 9.64 2.70 6.91
CA VAL A 56 9.83 1.94 8.16
C VAL A 56 11.33 1.73 8.44
N ILE A 57 12.15 1.64 7.39
CA ILE A 57 13.58 1.33 7.50
C ILE A 57 14.43 2.61 7.55
N SER A 58 13.93 3.73 7.05
CA SER A 58 14.48 5.07 7.31
C SER A 58 14.40 5.47 8.79
N MET A 59 13.81 4.64 9.64
CA MET A 59 13.93 4.76 11.10
C MET A 59 15.32 4.28 11.61
N ILE A 60 16.12 3.63 10.77
CA ILE A 60 17.53 3.28 11.03
C ILE A 60 18.40 4.48 10.61
N PRO A 61 19.18 5.08 11.52
CA PRO A 61 19.87 6.36 11.28
C PRO A 61 20.72 6.46 10.01
N LEU A 62 21.37 5.37 9.59
CA LEU A 62 22.23 5.35 8.39
C LEU A 62 21.47 5.12 7.08
N VAL A 63 20.38 4.34 7.13
CA VAL A 63 19.50 4.13 5.96
C VAL A 63 18.76 5.42 5.60
N ASP A 64 18.32 6.17 6.62
CA ASP A 64 17.64 7.47 6.45
C ASP A 64 18.51 8.47 5.67
N GLN A 65 19.80 8.54 6.04
CA GLN A 65 20.76 9.46 5.42
C GLN A 65 21.02 9.11 3.95
N LEU A 66 21.10 7.83 3.61
CA LEU A 66 21.27 7.39 2.22
C LEU A 66 20.07 7.77 1.34
N CYS A 67 18.85 7.62 1.86
CA CYS A 67 17.64 8.05 1.15
C CYS A 67 17.62 9.56 0.90
N ASP A 68 17.98 10.36 1.92
CA ASP A 68 18.00 11.83 1.79
C ASP A 68 19.09 12.29 0.79
N VAL A 69 20.26 11.64 0.80
CA VAL A 69 21.33 11.91 -0.18
C VAL A 69 20.87 11.60 -1.60
N ARG A 70 20.25 10.44 -1.83
CA ARG A 70 19.78 10.04 -3.16
C ARG A 70 18.74 11.02 -3.70
N ASP A 71 17.75 11.35 -2.89
CA ASP A 71 16.69 12.28 -3.28
C ASP A 71 17.28 13.68 -3.58
N PHE A 72 18.29 14.10 -2.82
CA PHE A 72 19.02 15.33 -3.08
C PHE A 72 19.78 15.29 -4.43
N ILE A 73 20.52 14.21 -4.71
CA ILE A 73 21.22 14.02 -5.99
C ILE A 73 20.25 14.05 -7.17
N ALA A 74 19.07 13.42 -7.04
CA ALA A 74 18.03 13.44 -8.05
C ALA A 74 17.48 14.86 -8.31
N ASN A 75 17.25 15.65 -7.26
CA ASN A 75 16.87 17.05 -7.41
C ASN A 75 17.96 17.86 -8.09
N CYS A 76 19.23 17.65 -7.72
CA CYS A 76 20.34 18.32 -8.36
C CYS A 76 20.39 18.02 -9.87
N ARG A 77 20.28 16.76 -10.27
CA ARG A 77 20.22 16.38 -11.69
C ARG A 77 19.07 17.05 -12.43
N LYS A 78 17.87 17.06 -11.83
CA LYS A 78 16.70 17.70 -12.44
C LYS A 78 16.89 19.21 -12.62
N ILE A 79 17.57 19.86 -11.68
CA ILE A 79 17.90 21.28 -11.75
C ILE A 79 19.00 21.55 -12.78
N GLU A 80 19.96 20.64 -12.96
CA GLU A 80 20.98 20.78 -14.00
C GLU A 80 20.35 20.71 -15.41
N GLU A 81 19.33 19.87 -15.61
CA GLU A 81 18.57 19.80 -16.87
C GLU A 81 17.81 21.11 -17.18
N ASP A 82 17.17 21.73 -16.19
CA ASP A 82 16.46 23.01 -16.33
C ASP A 82 16.50 23.82 -15.02
N ASN A 83 17.51 24.68 -14.91
CA ASN A 83 17.72 25.48 -13.70
C ASN A 83 16.66 26.59 -13.50
N SER A 84 15.85 26.87 -14.54
CA SER A 84 14.78 27.87 -14.53
C SER A 84 13.46 27.31 -13.97
N ASN A 85 13.35 25.99 -13.84
CA ASN A 85 12.16 25.33 -13.33
C ASN A 85 12.01 25.55 -11.80
N THR A 86 11.16 26.50 -11.42
CA THR A 86 10.82 26.79 -10.02
C THR A 86 10.35 25.55 -9.25
N TRP A 87 9.64 24.60 -9.89
CA TRP A 87 9.11 23.42 -9.22
C TRP A 87 10.18 22.35 -8.93
N ALA A 88 11.25 22.29 -9.73
CA ALA A 88 12.42 21.48 -9.37
C ALA A 88 13.09 22.03 -8.09
N TRP A 89 13.12 23.36 -7.93
CA TRP A 89 13.59 23.99 -6.70
C TRP A 89 12.62 23.83 -5.53
N VAL A 90 11.30 23.78 -5.75
CA VAL A 90 10.33 23.41 -4.70
C VAL A 90 10.57 21.98 -4.21
N ALA A 91 10.79 21.03 -5.13
CA ALA A 91 11.14 19.65 -4.77
C ALA A 91 12.47 19.56 -4.00
N MET A 92 13.44 20.42 -4.33
CA MET A 92 14.67 20.60 -3.55
C MET A 92 14.38 21.12 -2.14
N VAL A 93 13.61 22.21 -1.99
CA VAL A 93 13.22 22.74 -0.66
C VAL A 93 12.56 21.67 0.20
N LEU A 94 11.64 20.90 -0.38
CA LEU A 94 10.94 19.80 0.29
C LEU A 94 11.89 18.68 0.75
N THR A 95 12.97 18.43 0.00
CA THR A 95 14.02 17.47 0.39
C THR A 95 14.90 18.02 1.49
N LEU A 96 15.28 19.30 1.42
CA LEU A 96 16.09 19.98 2.45
C LEU A 96 15.38 20.07 3.80
N ILE A 97 14.05 20.20 3.81
CA ILE A 97 13.23 20.13 5.04
C ILE A 97 13.46 18.81 5.79
N GLY A 98 13.62 17.69 5.07
CA GLY A 98 13.89 16.37 5.68
C GLY A 98 15.22 16.33 6.45
N ALA A 99 16.22 17.07 5.96
CA ALA A 99 17.53 17.20 6.57
C ALA A 99 17.54 18.12 7.83
N VAL A 100 16.48 18.90 8.07
CA VAL A 100 16.40 19.77 9.26
C VAL A 100 16.20 18.90 10.52
N PRO A 101 17.08 18.98 11.55
CA PRO A 101 17.01 18.13 12.75
C PRO A 101 15.78 18.36 13.66
N VAL A 102 15.03 19.44 13.43
CA VAL A 102 14.02 19.98 14.36
C VAL A 102 12.77 19.09 14.48
N LEU A 103 12.53 18.20 13.52
CA LEU A 103 11.36 17.32 13.51
C LEU A 103 11.71 15.96 14.16
N GLY A 104 10.97 15.54 15.19
CA GLY A 104 11.13 14.19 15.76
C GLY A 104 10.89 13.09 14.72
N SER A 105 11.51 11.91 14.89
CA SER A 105 11.53 10.85 13.87
C SER A 105 10.16 10.41 13.35
N LEU A 106 9.13 10.40 14.21
CA LEU A 106 7.74 10.13 13.78
C LEU A 106 7.21 11.17 12.79
N VAL A 107 7.44 12.46 13.09
CA VAL A 107 7.01 13.58 12.24
C VAL A 107 7.76 13.53 10.91
N LYS A 108 9.08 13.27 10.97
CA LYS A 108 9.90 13.08 9.77
C LYS A 108 9.37 11.95 8.89
N GLY A 109 9.07 10.78 9.48
CA GLY A 109 8.49 9.66 8.74
C GLY A 109 7.16 10.04 8.05
N CYS A 110 6.24 10.68 8.79
CA CYS A 110 4.97 11.13 8.22
C CYS A 110 5.14 12.18 7.11
N PHE A 111 6.05 13.14 7.29
CA PHE A 111 6.30 14.19 6.29
C PHE A 111 6.97 13.63 5.05
N LYS A 112 7.94 12.72 5.18
CA LYS A 112 8.56 12.05 4.03
C LYS A 112 7.50 11.38 3.16
N VAL A 113 6.55 10.68 3.80
CA VAL A 113 5.42 10.04 3.11
C VAL A 113 4.52 11.05 2.38
N LEU A 114 4.13 12.14 3.06
CA LEU A 114 3.28 13.20 2.48
C LEU A 114 3.96 13.93 1.31
N ILE A 115 5.27 14.17 1.42
CA ILE A 115 6.06 14.99 0.50
C ILE A 115 6.54 14.18 -0.70
N GLN A 116 6.71 12.87 -0.57
CA GLN A 116 7.23 12.03 -1.65
C GLN A 116 6.30 11.98 -2.87
N SER A 117 4.98 11.92 -2.68
CA SER A 117 4.02 12.02 -3.79
C SER A 117 4.19 13.34 -4.52
N ALA A 118 4.30 14.45 -3.77
CA ALA A 118 4.48 15.78 -4.33
C ALA A 118 5.78 15.92 -5.13
N ARG A 119 6.91 15.41 -4.62
CA ARG A 119 8.19 15.43 -5.33
C ARG A 119 8.09 14.72 -6.69
N ARG A 120 7.51 13.51 -6.73
CA ARG A 120 7.31 12.78 -8.00
C ARG A 120 6.51 13.60 -9.01
N HIS A 121 5.40 14.20 -8.58
CA HIS A 121 4.55 15.02 -9.46
C HIS A 121 5.29 16.27 -9.96
N PHE A 122 6.06 16.92 -9.10
CA PHE A 122 6.82 18.13 -9.44
C PHE A 122 8.02 17.84 -10.35
N HIS A 123 8.60 16.63 -10.29
CA HIS A 123 9.63 16.19 -11.24
C HIS A 123 9.09 15.94 -12.66
N THR A 124 7.85 15.48 -12.79
CA THR A 124 7.16 15.25 -14.07
C THR A 124 6.38 16.46 -14.59
N ALA A 125 6.16 17.47 -13.76
CA ALA A 125 5.40 18.65 -14.16
C ALA A 125 6.17 19.48 -15.19
N LEU A 126 5.67 19.48 -16.43
CA LEU A 126 6.02 20.48 -17.44
C LEU A 126 5.68 21.88 -16.90
N LYS A 127 6.30 22.91 -17.51
CA LYS A 127 6.40 24.35 -17.14
C LYS A 127 5.22 25.07 -16.44
N SER A 128 4.05 24.46 -16.32
CA SER A 128 2.94 24.91 -15.49
C SER A 128 2.37 23.74 -14.68
N VAL A 129 2.59 23.75 -13.36
CA VAL A 129 1.79 22.95 -12.43
C VAL A 129 0.39 23.56 -12.40
N GLU A 130 -0.55 22.92 -13.09
CA GLU A 130 -1.96 23.23 -12.94
C GLU A 130 -2.36 23.00 -11.47
N ARG A 131 -3.25 23.82 -10.90
CA ARG A 131 -3.69 23.70 -9.49
C ARG A 131 -4.13 22.27 -9.13
N ASP A 132 -4.62 21.54 -10.12
CA ASP A 132 -5.05 20.15 -10.00
C ASP A 132 -3.89 19.20 -9.64
N ALA A 133 -2.67 19.45 -10.09
CA ALA A 133 -1.50 18.62 -9.77
C ALA A 133 -1.06 18.73 -8.30
N VAL A 134 -1.19 19.91 -7.67
CA VAL A 134 -0.90 20.08 -6.24
C VAL A 134 -1.95 19.35 -5.39
N ALA A 135 -3.23 19.48 -5.74
CA ALA A 135 -4.32 18.80 -5.06
C ALA A 135 -4.16 17.28 -5.16
N LEU A 136 -3.87 16.75 -6.36
CA LEU A 136 -3.60 15.33 -6.59
C LEU A 136 -2.42 14.84 -5.77
N ALA A 137 -1.31 15.58 -5.75
CA ALA A 137 -0.13 15.25 -4.94
C ALA A 137 -0.44 15.15 -3.45
N ILE A 138 -1.25 16.09 -2.92
CA ILE A 138 -1.67 16.12 -1.52
C ILE A 138 -2.60 14.94 -1.21
N GLU A 139 -3.60 14.67 -2.05
CA GLU A 139 -4.53 13.55 -1.81
C GLU A 139 -3.82 12.19 -1.88
N GLN A 140 -2.90 12.01 -2.84
CA GLN A 140 -2.06 10.82 -2.88
C GLN A 140 -1.15 10.72 -1.65
N GLY A 141 -0.55 11.84 -1.23
CA GLY A 141 0.26 11.93 -0.01
C GLY A 141 -0.54 11.51 1.23
N LEU A 142 -1.77 12.00 1.36
CA LEU A 142 -2.67 11.64 2.47
C LEU A 142 -3.09 10.18 2.44
N SER A 143 -3.33 9.63 1.25
CA SER A 143 -3.60 8.20 1.07
C SER A 143 -2.41 7.35 1.52
N LEU A 144 -1.18 7.73 1.17
CA LEU A 144 0.05 7.11 1.68
C LEU A 144 0.17 7.26 3.20
N LEU A 145 -0.06 8.46 3.73
CA LEU A 145 0.06 8.73 5.16
C LEU A 145 -0.92 7.88 5.97
N LYS A 146 -2.19 7.81 5.57
CA LYS A 146 -3.21 6.95 6.20
C LYS A 146 -2.70 5.51 6.38
N ARG A 147 -2.08 4.98 5.34
CA ARG A 147 -1.53 3.62 5.34
C ARG A 147 -0.29 3.48 6.21
N TYR A 148 0.60 4.46 6.20
CA TYR A 148 1.75 4.49 7.10
C TYR A 148 1.31 4.50 8.58
N LEU A 149 0.30 5.32 8.89
CA LEU A 149 -0.29 5.41 10.23
C LEU A 149 -1.00 4.11 10.66
N ASP A 150 -1.44 3.28 9.71
CA ASP A 150 -2.07 1.99 10.00
C ASP A 150 -1.08 0.91 10.46
N MET A 151 0.21 1.10 10.21
CA MET A 151 1.24 0.12 10.56
C MET A 151 1.35 -0.08 12.08
N VAL A 152 1.43 -1.34 12.52
CA VAL A 152 1.50 -1.68 13.96
C VAL A 152 2.63 -0.96 14.71
N PRO A 153 3.86 -0.84 14.17
CA PRO A 153 4.93 -0.09 14.84
C PRO A 153 4.58 1.39 15.02
N VAL A 154 4.02 2.03 14.00
CA VAL A 154 3.63 3.45 14.02
C VAL A 154 2.52 3.68 15.03
N ARG A 155 1.49 2.82 15.04
CA ARG A 155 0.41 2.87 16.05
C ARG A 155 0.94 2.75 17.49
N LYS A 156 1.92 1.86 17.74
CA LYS A 156 2.56 1.74 19.07
C LYS A 156 3.30 3.02 19.48
N VAL A 157 3.97 3.67 18.54
CA VAL A 157 4.66 4.96 18.78
C VAL A 157 3.64 6.06 19.09
N LEU A 158 2.55 6.16 18.33
CA LEU A 158 1.48 7.15 18.56
C LEU A 158 0.86 7.03 19.96
N VAL A 159 0.57 5.80 20.40
CA VAL A 159 0.06 5.52 21.75
C VAL A 159 1.07 5.93 22.82
N ARG A 160 2.35 5.57 22.64
CA ARG A 160 3.42 5.92 23.58
C ARG A 160 3.59 7.44 23.70
N MET A 161 3.49 8.16 22.60
CA MET A 161 3.60 9.62 22.55
C MET A 161 2.31 10.34 22.97
N LYS A 162 1.23 9.60 23.29
CA LYS A 162 -0.10 10.15 23.61
C LYS A 162 -0.66 11.08 22.52
N ILE A 163 -0.37 10.75 21.26
CA ILE A 163 -0.90 11.49 20.10
C ILE A 163 -2.25 10.88 19.72
N HIS A 164 -3.33 11.57 20.07
CA HIS A 164 -4.71 11.10 19.83
C HIS A 164 -5.30 11.57 18.50
N ASN A 165 -4.84 12.72 17.97
CA ASN A 165 -5.21 13.23 16.66
C ASN A 165 -3.94 13.51 15.86
N ILE A 166 -3.48 12.49 15.14
CA ILE A 166 -2.24 12.59 14.38
C ILE A 166 -2.33 13.59 13.22
N TYR A 167 -3.49 13.76 12.58
CA TYR A 167 -3.64 14.75 11.50
C TYR A 167 -3.53 16.18 12.03
N GLN A 168 -4.17 16.49 13.17
CA GLN A 168 -4.03 17.78 13.83
C GLN A 168 -2.59 18.03 14.27
N TYR A 169 -1.98 17.03 14.92
CA TYR A 169 -0.58 17.11 15.35
C TYR A 169 0.38 17.35 14.18
N LEU A 170 0.18 16.68 13.04
CA LEU A 170 1.00 16.90 11.84
C LEU A 170 0.75 18.29 11.24
N ALA A 171 -0.48 18.80 11.22
CA ALA A 171 -0.79 20.15 10.75
C ALA A 171 -0.06 21.21 11.60
N GLU A 172 -0.10 21.08 12.93
CA GLU A 172 0.63 21.96 13.87
C GLU A 172 2.14 21.91 13.62
N LYS A 173 2.70 20.72 13.37
CA LYS A 173 4.12 20.58 13.03
C LYS A 173 4.47 21.19 11.67
N ILE A 174 3.54 21.21 10.71
CA ILE A 174 3.74 21.93 9.45
C ILE A 174 3.75 23.45 9.70
N ASP A 175 2.88 23.96 10.58
CA ASP A 175 2.88 25.39 10.92
C ASP A 175 4.17 25.82 11.63
N GLU A 176 4.64 25.03 12.59
CA GLU A 176 5.93 25.23 13.25
C GLU A 176 7.07 25.27 12.21
N LEU A 177 7.10 24.29 11.29
CA LEU A 177 8.08 24.23 10.22
C LEU A 177 8.03 25.49 9.32
N LYS A 178 6.83 25.91 8.90
CA LYS A 178 6.64 27.09 8.06
C LYS A 178 7.18 28.36 8.74
N GLY A 179 6.99 28.48 10.06
CA GLY A 179 7.52 29.59 10.85
C GLY A 179 9.05 29.64 10.91
N LEU A 180 9.72 28.49 10.74
CA LEU A 180 11.18 28.38 10.75
C LEU A 180 11.81 28.49 9.36
N LEU A 181 11.05 28.19 8.30
CA LEU A 181 11.57 28.02 6.95
C LEU A 181 12.05 29.35 6.36
N ASN A 182 13.35 29.43 6.06
CA ASN A 182 13.96 30.55 5.37
C ASN A 182 15.17 30.06 4.54
N VAL A 183 15.69 30.94 3.68
CA VAL A 183 16.80 30.59 2.77
C VAL A 183 18.06 30.17 3.54
N ASP A 184 18.38 30.81 4.67
CA ASP A 184 19.58 30.48 5.44
C ASP A 184 19.50 29.08 6.07
N LEU A 185 18.33 28.70 6.58
CA LEU A 185 18.07 27.36 7.10
C LEU A 185 18.20 26.30 5.99
N LEU A 186 17.67 26.60 4.80
CA LEU A 186 17.76 25.72 3.65
C LEU A 186 19.19 25.55 3.16
N LEU A 187 19.98 26.63 3.10
CA LEU A 187 21.39 26.58 2.73
C LEU A 187 22.22 25.78 3.74
N LYS A 188 21.92 25.88 5.04
CA LYS A 188 22.54 25.02 6.07
C LYS A 188 22.22 23.54 5.86
N GLY A 189 20.96 23.22 5.54
CA GLY A 189 20.55 21.85 5.19
C GLY A 189 21.28 21.34 3.95
N PHE A 190 21.40 22.19 2.92
CA PHE A 190 22.10 21.88 1.68
C PHE A 190 23.58 21.58 1.95
N ALA A 191 24.26 22.43 2.72
CA ALA A 191 25.66 22.23 3.11
C ALA A 191 25.86 20.94 3.91
N THR A 192 24.94 20.63 4.83
CA THR A 192 24.99 19.38 5.61
C THR A 192 24.90 18.13 4.72
N LEU A 193 24.03 18.17 3.70
CA LEU A 193 23.93 17.08 2.73
C LEU A 193 25.18 17.00 1.85
N MET A 194 25.73 18.14 1.40
CA MET A 194 27.00 18.17 0.67
C MET A 194 28.15 17.55 1.47
N ASP A 195 28.28 17.89 2.75
CA ASP A 195 29.31 17.31 3.63
C ASP A 195 29.13 15.78 3.78
N THR A 196 27.88 15.34 3.88
CA THR A 196 27.55 13.90 3.97
C THR A 196 27.89 13.19 2.66
N ILE A 197 27.54 13.79 1.51
CA ILE A 197 27.83 13.28 0.19
C ILE A 197 29.33 13.19 -0.05
N ARG A 198 30.10 14.20 0.34
CA ARG A 198 31.56 14.18 0.17
C ARG A 198 32.18 13.00 0.90
N LYS A 199 31.77 12.74 2.15
CA LYS A 199 32.25 11.57 2.92
C LYS A 199 31.90 10.24 2.25
N LEU A 200 30.71 10.14 1.67
CA LEU A 200 30.29 8.96 0.91
C LEU A 200 31.11 8.81 -0.39
N PHE A 201 31.38 9.91 -1.09
CA PHE A 201 32.21 9.93 -2.29
C PHE A 201 33.67 9.56 -2.00
N ASP A 202 34.25 10.05 -0.89
CA ASP A 202 35.57 9.65 -0.42
C ASP A 202 35.60 8.13 -0.17
N THR A 203 34.56 7.59 0.49
CA THR A 203 34.41 6.15 0.70
C THR A 203 34.32 5.37 -0.61
N ILE A 204 33.57 5.87 -1.60
CA ILE A 204 33.46 5.26 -2.94
C ILE A 204 34.81 5.27 -3.67
N ILE A 205 35.58 6.36 -3.57
CA ILE A 205 36.90 6.49 -4.20
C ILE A 205 37.92 5.58 -3.53
N ASP A 206 37.86 5.47 -2.19
CA ASP A 206 38.76 4.63 -1.41
C ASP A 206 38.50 3.14 -1.63
N TRP A 207 37.23 2.77 -1.81
CA TRP A 207 36.84 1.37 -1.92
C TRP A 207 36.75 0.90 -3.35
N GLY A 208 36.22 1.72 -4.26
CA GLY A 208 35.92 1.35 -5.63
C GLY A 208 37.11 1.40 -6.60
N PRO A 209 36.93 0.87 -7.82
CA PRO A 209 37.97 0.89 -8.84
C PRO A 209 38.29 2.32 -9.29
N ALA A 210 39.51 2.53 -9.81
CA ALA A 210 39.96 3.84 -10.27
C ALA A 210 39.04 4.50 -11.32
N SER A 211 38.22 3.71 -12.03
CA SER A 211 37.20 4.18 -12.97
C SER A 211 36.09 5.03 -12.33
N LEU A 212 35.82 4.88 -11.01
CA LEU A 212 34.77 5.66 -10.33
C LEU A 212 35.20 7.09 -10.00
N ARG A 213 36.50 7.41 -10.00
CA ARG A 213 37.00 8.74 -9.63
C ARG A 213 36.44 9.85 -10.50
N ALA A 214 36.50 9.69 -11.82
CA ALA A 214 36.02 10.72 -12.75
C ALA A 214 34.49 10.94 -12.64
N PRO A 215 33.64 9.89 -12.65
CA PRO A 215 32.20 10.05 -12.44
C PRO A 215 31.83 10.68 -11.08
N VAL A 216 32.53 10.31 -10.00
CA VAL A 216 32.31 10.89 -8.67
C VAL A 216 32.61 12.38 -8.66
N GLU A 217 33.76 12.80 -9.21
CA GLU A 217 34.14 14.22 -9.28
C GLU A 217 33.26 15.02 -10.24
N GLU A 218 32.77 14.42 -11.32
CA GLU A 218 31.79 15.04 -12.21
C GLU A 218 30.48 15.34 -11.48
N LEU A 219 29.95 14.34 -10.75
CA LEU A 219 28.72 14.49 -9.96
C LEU A 219 28.91 15.52 -8.83
N TRP A 220 30.07 15.51 -8.17
CA TRP A 220 30.41 16.53 -7.17
C TRP A 220 30.45 17.93 -7.77
N GLY A 221 31.09 18.11 -8.93
CA GLY A 221 31.15 19.38 -9.64
C GLY A 221 29.76 19.91 -10.01
N MET A 222 28.83 19.03 -10.41
CA MET A 222 27.43 19.40 -10.65
C MET A 222 26.75 19.91 -9.36
N ILE A 223 26.89 19.19 -8.24
CA ILE A 223 26.33 19.61 -6.95
C ILE A 223 26.88 20.99 -6.54
N GLN A 224 28.19 21.23 -6.73
CA GLN A 224 28.82 22.52 -6.44
C GLN A 224 28.24 23.66 -7.31
N ARG A 225 28.04 23.44 -8.61
CA ARG A 225 27.41 24.44 -9.49
C ARG A 225 26.00 24.82 -9.03
N ILE A 226 25.21 23.83 -8.63
CA ILE A 226 23.85 24.05 -8.13
C ILE A 226 23.86 24.79 -6.79
N PHE A 227 24.80 24.46 -5.90
CA PHE A 227 24.96 25.17 -4.64
C PHE A 227 25.23 26.66 -4.83
N LEU A 228 26.04 27.04 -5.83
CA LEU A 228 26.35 28.45 -6.13
C LEU A 228 25.10 29.26 -6.50
N ILE A 229 24.15 28.67 -7.22
CA ILE A 229 22.92 29.36 -7.65
C ILE A 229 21.76 29.19 -6.64
N ALA A 230 21.90 28.28 -5.67
CA ALA A 230 20.87 27.94 -4.69
C ALA A 230 20.30 29.14 -3.92
N PRO A 231 21.08 30.13 -3.42
CA PRO A 231 20.53 31.24 -2.64
C PRO A 231 19.42 32.01 -3.38
N THR A 232 19.61 32.26 -4.68
CA THR A 232 18.65 32.99 -5.51
C THR A 232 17.43 32.13 -5.84
N CYS A 233 17.65 30.88 -6.22
CA CYS A 233 16.57 29.99 -6.64
C CYS A 233 15.71 29.48 -5.47
N LEU A 234 16.33 29.16 -4.33
CA LEU A 234 15.62 28.81 -3.09
C LEU A 234 14.73 29.96 -2.61
N ARG A 235 15.18 31.22 -2.75
CA ARG A 235 14.35 32.38 -2.43
C ARG A 235 13.07 32.43 -3.28
N LYS A 236 13.19 32.14 -4.59
CA LYS A 236 12.03 32.08 -5.51
C LYS A 236 11.11 30.90 -5.21
N ALA A 237 11.67 29.76 -4.82
CA ALA A 237 10.91 28.54 -4.50
C ALA A 237 10.25 28.56 -3.11
N LEU A 238 10.68 29.46 -2.22
CA LEU A 238 10.20 29.51 -0.85
C LEU A 238 8.70 29.79 -0.75
N GLU A 239 8.21 30.81 -1.46
CA GLU A 239 6.77 31.16 -1.44
C GLU A 239 5.88 30.04 -2.00
N PRO A 240 6.15 29.46 -3.19
CA PRO A 240 5.42 28.29 -3.67
C PRO A 240 5.44 27.10 -2.69
N THR A 241 6.57 26.88 -2.01
CA THR A 241 6.69 25.82 -0.99
C THR A 241 5.83 26.12 0.22
N LEU A 242 5.84 27.35 0.73
CA LEU A 242 4.99 27.77 1.86
C LEU A 242 3.50 27.63 1.52
N ASN A 243 3.10 27.97 0.29
CA ASN A 243 1.73 27.78 -0.19
C ASN A 243 1.34 26.29 -0.29
N PHE A 244 2.25 25.44 -0.76
CA PHE A 244 2.04 23.99 -0.74
C PHE A 244 1.85 23.46 0.68
N LEU A 245 2.75 23.84 1.61
CA LEU A 245 2.70 23.42 3.00
C LEU A 245 1.43 23.94 3.70
N GLU A 246 1.01 25.17 3.43
CA GLU A 246 -0.26 25.73 3.92
C GLU A 246 -1.45 24.91 3.43
N THR A 247 -1.49 24.58 2.13
CA THR A 247 -2.57 23.77 1.54
C THR A 247 -2.61 22.37 2.17
N LEU A 248 -1.44 21.75 2.37
CA LEU A 248 -1.31 20.46 3.01
C LEU A 248 -1.75 20.50 4.49
N ALA A 249 -1.34 21.52 5.24
CA ALA A 249 -1.76 21.70 6.63
C ALA A 249 -3.27 21.89 6.74
N ASN A 250 -3.87 22.73 5.90
CA ASN A 250 -5.33 22.91 5.85
C ASN A 250 -6.06 21.61 5.53
N ARG A 251 -5.55 20.83 4.58
CA ARG A 251 -6.16 19.54 4.24
C ARG A 251 -6.03 18.51 5.37
N LEU A 252 -4.93 18.52 6.12
CA LEU A 252 -4.76 17.72 7.34
C LEU A 252 -5.73 18.15 8.44
N ARG A 253 -5.98 19.47 8.62
CA ARG A 253 -7.00 19.97 9.56
C ARG A 253 -8.40 19.50 9.17
N VAL A 254 -8.74 19.51 7.88
CA VAL A 254 -10.01 18.96 7.38
C VAL A 254 -10.14 17.46 7.72
N GLU A 255 -9.06 16.69 7.57
CA GLU A 255 -9.04 15.29 7.96
C GLU A 255 -9.18 15.10 9.48
N ALA A 256 -8.53 15.96 10.26
CA ALA A 256 -8.59 15.98 11.72
C ALA A 256 -10.00 16.28 12.24
N ASP A 257 -10.68 17.29 11.68
CA ASP A 257 -12.05 17.63 12.01
C ASP A 257 -13.03 16.52 11.61
N GLY A 258 -12.82 15.93 10.43
CA GLY A 258 -13.58 14.78 9.95
C GLY A 258 -13.48 13.57 10.87
N ALA A 259 -12.34 13.40 11.56
CA ALA A 259 -12.10 12.31 12.51
C ALA A 259 -12.82 12.47 13.86
N TYR A 260 -13.17 13.71 14.26
CA TYR A 260 -13.75 14.02 15.58
C TYR A 260 -15.19 14.55 15.54
N ARG A 261 -15.76 14.81 14.36
CA ARG A 261 -17.20 15.10 14.24
C ARG A 261 -18.02 13.86 14.59
N ALA A 262 -18.72 13.91 15.71
CA ALA A 262 -19.77 12.95 16.04
C ALA A 262 -20.84 12.99 14.93
N ARG A 263 -20.99 11.89 14.18
CA ARG A 263 -22.15 11.68 13.30
C ARG A 263 -23.21 10.97 14.14
N PRO A 264 -24.44 11.52 14.29
CA PRO A 264 -25.55 10.78 14.86
C PRO A 264 -25.86 9.63 13.89
N GLY A 265 -25.45 8.41 14.26
CA GLY A 265 -25.52 7.24 13.39
C GLY A 265 -24.13 6.77 12.93
N ASN A 266 -23.74 5.62 13.48
CA ASN A 266 -22.59 4.79 13.12
C ASN A 266 -21.18 5.41 13.32
N ASN A 267 -20.66 5.25 14.55
CA ASN A 267 -19.28 5.58 14.95
C ASN A 267 -18.27 4.49 14.51
N SER A 268 -18.05 4.33 13.21
CA SER A 268 -16.88 3.61 12.69
C SER A 268 -15.76 4.61 12.42
N HIS A 269 -14.71 4.59 13.25
CA HIS A 269 -13.51 5.40 13.10
C HIS A 269 -12.95 5.37 11.66
N VAL A 270 -12.55 6.55 11.18
CA VAL A 270 -11.72 6.87 10.00
C VAL A 270 -11.06 5.67 9.31
N LEU A 271 -11.88 4.97 8.53
CA LEU A 271 -11.50 4.26 7.32
C LEU A 271 -12.46 4.85 6.30
N GLY A 272 -11.96 5.47 5.23
CA GLY A 272 -12.83 5.96 4.16
C GLY A 272 -13.84 4.87 3.79
N ASN A 273 -15.10 5.25 3.54
CA ASN A 273 -16.13 4.28 3.16
C ASN A 273 -15.68 3.60 1.87
N ARG A 274 -15.12 2.38 1.98
CA ARG A 274 -14.52 1.63 0.85
C ARG A 274 -15.53 1.41 -0.27
N GLU A 275 -16.79 1.23 0.10
CA GLU A 275 -17.90 1.13 -0.85
C GLU A 275 -18.11 2.47 -1.59
N ALA A 276 -18.20 3.59 -0.88
CA ALA A 276 -18.34 4.90 -1.54
C ALA A 276 -17.13 5.24 -2.44
N GLY A 277 -15.92 4.86 -2.02
CA GLY A 277 -14.70 5.00 -2.81
C GLY A 277 -14.71 4.13 -4.07
N GLU A 278 -15.11 2.85 -3.96
CA GLU A 278 -15.27 1.97 -5.12
C GLU A 278 -16.34 2.50 -6.08
N LEU A 279 -17.49 2.96 -5.58
CA LEU A 279 -18.55 3.50 -6.44
C LEU A 279 -18.08 4.71 -7.27
N GLU A 280 -17.34 5.63 -6.65
CA GLU A 280 -16.79 6.79 -7.35
C GLU A 280 -15.82 6.36 -8.47
N LEU A 281 -14.99 5.35 -8.20
CA LEU A 281 -14.09 4.78 -9.20
C LEU A 281 -14.86 4.11 -10.35
N LEU A 282 -15.90 3.33 -10.04
CA LEU A 282 -16.76 2.70 -11.04
C LEU A 282 -17.43 3.72 -11.96
N ARG A 283 -17.82 4.89 -11.42
CA ARG A 283 -18.39 6.00 -12.19
C ARG A 283 -17.38 6.68 -13.10
N GLN A 284 -16.14 6.81 -12.65
CA GLN A 284 -15.06 7.39 -13.46
C GLN A 284 -14.63 6.46 -14.58
N LYS A 285 -14.49 5.16 -14.30
CA LYS A 285 -14.17 4.13 -15.28
C LYS A 285 -14.69 2.77 -14.85
N LYS A 286 -15.64 2.24 -15.63
CA LYS A 286 -16.14 0.89 -15.41
C LYS A 286 -15.08 -0.16 -15.80
N PRO A 287 -14.70 -1.07 -14.89
CA PRO A 287 -13.82 -2.18 -15.18
C PRO A 287 -14.55 -3.34 -15.86
N ASP A 288 -13.81 -4.27 -16.46
CA ASP A 288 -14.32 -5.39 -17.25
C ASP A 288 -15.11 -6.45 -16.45
N TRP A 289 -15.00 -6.41 -15.13
CA TRP A 289 -15.67 -7.32 -14.20
C TRP A 289 -17.01 -6.80 -13.64
N VAL A 290 -17.43 -5.57 -13.98
CA VAL A 290 -18.73 -5.00 -13.61
C VAL A 290 -19.66 -4.95 -14.81
N ASP A 291 -20.87 -5.47 -14.63
CA ASP A 291 -21.92 -5.45 -15.64
C ASP A 291 -22.98 -4.37 -15.31
N GLU A 292 -23.52 -3.73 -16.35
CA GLU A 292 -24.70 -2.86 -16.28
C GLU A 292 -25.84 -3.55 -17.03
N VAL A 293 -26.74 -4.20 -16.30
CA VAL A 293 -27.88 -4.90 -16.89
C VAL A 293 -29.13 -4.71 -16.06
N GLU A 294 -30.28 -4.62 -16.72
CA GLU A 294 -31.57 -4.43 -16.04
C GLU A 294 -32.01 -5.66 -15.23
N THR A 295 -31.61 -6.86 -15.65
CA THR A 295 -32.03 -8.11 -15.00
C THR A 295 -30.84 -9.02 -14.69
N PRO A 296 -30.65 -9.40 -13.41
CA PRO A 296 -29.59 -10.33 -13.03
C PRO A 296 -29.79 -11.72 -13.63
N LYS A 297 -28.73 -12.27 -14.23
CA LYS A 297 -28.71 -13.59 -14.89
C LYS A 297 -28.88 -14.73 -13.88
N TYR A 298 -28.18 -14.67 -12.75
CA TYR A 298 -28.22 -15.68 -11.69
C TYR A 298 -28.88 -15.09 -10.43
N LYS A 299 -30.20 -14.90 -10.46
CA LYS A 299 -30.93 -14.23 -9.36
C LYS A 299 -30.63 -14.87 -7.99
N ALA A 300 -30.09 -14.06 -7.08
CA ALA A 300 -29.82 -14.44 -5.70
C ALA A 300 -31.10 -14.86 -4.95
N LEU A 301 -30.99 -15.86 -4.08
CA LEU A 301 -32.10 -16.34 -3.28
C LEU A 301 -32.56 -15.28 -2.27
N LYS A 302 -33.83 -14.88 -2.35
CA LYS A 302 -34.44 -13.97 -1.37
C LYS A 302 -34.91 -14.67 -0.09
N LYS A 303 -35.05 -16.00 -0.13
CA LYS A 303 -35.53 -16.82 0.99
C LYS A 303 -34.82 -18.16 0.97
N LEU A 304 -34.62 -18.73 2.16
CA LEU A 304 -34.11 -20.08 2.33
C LEU A 304 -35.05 -21.09 1.65
N PRO A 305 -34.54 -22.06 0.84
CA PRO A 305 -35.38 -23.09 0.23
C PRO A 305 -36.06 -23.99 1.27
N LYS A 306 -37.29 -24.41 0.98
CA LYS A 306 -38.14 -25.16 1.92
C LYS A 306 -37.48 -26.42 2.51
N GLY A 307 -36.67 -27.14 1.73
CA GLY A 307 -35.99 -28.36 2.17
C GLY A 307 -34.72 -28.12 3.00
N ALA A 308 -34.21 -26.89 3.06
CA ALA A 308 -32.92 -26.60 3.69
C ALA A 308 -32.98 -26.72 5.22
N LEU A 309 -34.11 -26.40 5.84
CA LEU A 309 -34.27 -26.53 7.30
C LEU A 309 -34.07 -27.96 7.79
N LYS A 310 -34.53 -28.96 7.03
CA LYS A 310 -34.28 -30.37 7.34
C LYS A 310 -32.79 -30.70 7.29
N LYS A 311 -32.08 -30.23 6.26
CA LYS A 311 -30.63 -30.42 6.14
C LYS A 311 -29.85 -29.71 7.25
N ILE A 312 -30.28 -28.52 7.67
CA ILE A 312 -29.70 -27.82 8.83
C ILE A 312 -29.87 -28.67 10.10
N ALA A 313 -31.05 -29.26 10.31
CA ALA A 313 -31.28 -30.19 11.41
C ALA A 313 -30.40 -31.46 11.31
N ASP A 314 -30.10 -31.92 10.09
CA ASP A 314 -29.19 -33.02 9.80
C ASP A 314 -27.69 -32.63 9.94
N GLY A 315 -27.38 -31.40 10.36
CA GLY A 315 -26.02 -30.94 10.68
C GLY A 315 -25.31 -30.13 9.58
N TRP A 316 -26.01 -29.69 8.53
CA TRP A 316 -25.47 -28.71 7.58
C TRP A 316 -25.42 -27.31 8.20
N PRO A 317 -24.53 -26.41 7.72
CA PRO A 317 -24.40 -25.06 8.26
C PRO A 317 -25.73 -24.31 8.29
N ASP A 318 -26.08 -23.70 9.42
CA ASP A 318 -27.28 -22.88 9.52
C ASP A 318 -27.03 -21.53 8.84
N ILE A 319 -27.46 -21.42 7.58
CA ILE A 319 -27.41 -20.19 6.77
C ILE A 319 -28.73 -19.40 6.77
N SER A 320 -29.68 -19.78 7.64
CA SER A 320 -30.98 -19.11 7.74
C SER A 320 -30.82 -17.67 8.25
N ALA A 321 -31.85 -16.84 8.08
CA ALA A 321 -31.84 -15.48 8.61
C ALA A 321 -31.74 -15.44 10.16
N SER A 322 -32.14 -16.53 10.83
CA SER A 322 -32.11 -16.69 12.28
C SER A 322 -30.86 -17.39 12.82
N SER A 323 -29.84 -17.64 11.97
CA SER A 323 -28.63 -18.31 12.39
C SER A 323 -27.96 -17.61 13.57
N LYS A 324 -27.52 -18.41 14.56
CA LYS A 324 -26.78 -17.90 15.72
C LYS A 324 -25.36 -17.45 15.36
N HIS A 325 -24.83 -17.94 14.24
CA HIS A 325 -23.51 -17.54 13.75
C HIS A 325 -23.65 -16.31 12.85
N LYS A 326 -23.19 -15.15 13.32
CA LYS A 326 -23.35 -13.86 12.61
C LYS A 326 -22.81 -13.89 11.18
N GLY A 327 -21.74 -14.64 10.92
CA GLY A 327 -21.17 -14.79 9.58
C GLY A 327 -22.05 -15.60 8.62
N LEU A 328 -22.95 -16.46 9.12
CA LEU A 328 -23.80 -17.34 8.32
C LEU A 328 -25.24 -16.84 8.17
N ALA A 329 -25.67 -15.93 9.05
CA ALA A 329 -27.02 -15.40 9.03
C ALA A 329 -27.39 -14.82 7.65
N GLY A 330 -28.44 -15.36 7.05
CA GLY A 330 -28.97 -14.92 5.75
C GLY A 330 -28.10 -15.27 4.54
N LYS A 331 -27.07 -16.11 4.68
CA LYS A 331 -26.11 -16.41 3.61
C LYS A 331 -26.63 -17.32 2.51
N PHE A 332 -27.88 -17.81 2.61
CA PHE A 332 -28.57 -18.34 1.43
C PHE A 332 -28.63 -17.33 0.27
N GLY A 333 -28.60 -16.03 0.57
CA GLY A 333 -28.63 -14.96 -0.44
C GLY A 333 -27.35 -14.83 -1.27
N THR A 334 -26.29 -15.58 -0.98
CA THR A 334 -25.09 -15.60 -1.86
C THR A 334 -25.25 -16.56 -3.04
N PHE A 335 -26.28 -17.40 -3.05
CA PHE A 335 -26.51 -18.41 -4.09
C PHE A 335 -27.65 -18.06 -5.03
N ASP A 336 -27.61 -18.63 -6.23
CA ASP A 336 -28.77 -18.78 -7.10
C ASP A 336 -29.63 -19.99 -6.70
N LYS A 337 -30.65 -20.30 -7.51
CA LYS A 337 -31.56 -21.43 -7.32
C LYS A 337 -30.91 -22.83 -7.32
N SER A 338 -29.63 -22.96 -7.69
CA SER A 338 -28.90 -24.23 -7.72
C SER A 338 -28.34 -24.66 -6.36
N MET A 339 -28.48 -23.83 -5.33
CA MET A 339 -28.03 -24.14 -3.97
C MET A 339 -28.56 -25.50 -3.50
N ARG A 340 -27.64 -26.35 -3.04
CA ARG A 340 -27.91 -27.68 -2.51
C ARG A 340 -27.03 -27.98 -1.31
N ALA A 341 -27.50 -28.88 -0.46
CA ALA A 341 -26.66 -29.50 0.57
C ALA A 341 -25.68 -30.44 -0.13
N ALA A 342 -24.40 -30.33 0.22
CA ALA A 342 -23.32 -31.16 -0.32
C ALA A 342 -22.36 -31.58 0.81
N GLU A 343 -21.54 -32.57 0.50
CA GLU A 343 -20.46 -33.04 1.37
C GLU A 343 -19.13 -32.88 0.63
N VAL A 344 -18.08 -32.61 1.40
CA VAL A 344 -16.70 -32.58 0.93
C VAL A 344 -15.99 -33.71 1.66
N LEU A 345 -15.55 -34.70 0.90
CA LEU A 345 -15.00 -35.95 1.42
C LEU A 345 -13.59 -35.73 2.01
N PRO A 346 -13.16 -36.59 2.95
CA PRO A 346 -11.78 -36.58 3.45
C PRO A 346 -10.74 -36.59 2.32
N GLY A 347 -9.72 -35.74 2.45
CA GLY A 347 -8.65 -35.56 1.46
C GLY A 347 -8.98 -34.59 0.32
N GLU A 348 -10.24 -34.21 0.12
CA GLU A 348 -10.57 -33.15 -0.84
C GLU A 348 -10.06 -31.78 -0.37
N ARG A 349 -9.74 -30.91 -1.33
CA ARG A 349 -9.15 -29.60 -1.09
C ARG A 349 -10.11 -28.47 -1.45
N LEU A 350 -10.30 -27.56 -0.50
CA LEU A 350 -11.06 -26.34 -0.67
C LEU A 350 -10.12 -25.15 -0.76
N TYR A 351 -10.46 -24.20 -1.64
CA TYR A 351 -9.67 -23.01 -1.89
C TYR A 351 -10.47 -21.79 -1.47
N ARG A 352 -9.78 -20.79 -0.93
CA ARG A 352 -10.35 -19.50 -0.58
C ARG A 352 -9.41 -18.41 -1.06
N VAL A 353 -9.92 -17.48 -1.86
CA VAL A 353 -9.22 -16.26 -2.26
C VAL A 353 -9.47 -15.18 -1.22
N LEU A 354 -8.41 -14.48 -0.84
CA LEU A 354 -8.44 -13.48 0.22
C LEU A 354 -7.44 -12.36 -0.03
N ASP A 355 -7.71 -11.23 0.61
CA ASP A 355 -6.75 -10.14 0.74
C ASP A 355 -5.92 -10.26 2.01
N PRO A 356 -4.79 -9.54 2.12
CA PRO A 356 -3.91 -9.63 3.29
C PRO A 356 -4.62 -9.34 4.62
N SER A 357 -5.67 -8.53 4.66
CA SER A 357 -6.42 -8.18 5.88
C SER A 357 -7.51 -9.18 6.27
N SER A 358 -7.90 -10.06 5.34
CA SER A 358 -8.95 -11.06 5.56
C SER A 358 -8.56 -12.15 6.57
N GLY A 359 -9.55 -12.77 7.21
CA GLY A 359 -9.36 -13.99 8.00
C GLY A 359 -9.36 -15.26 7.15
N ASP A 360 -8.57 -16.26 7.55
CA ASP A 360 -8.35 -17.51 6.81
C ASP A 360 -9.59 -18.40 6.78
N ASN A 361 -10.36 -18.43 7.86
CA ASN A 361 -11.40 -19.44 8.12
C ASN A 361 -12.84 -18.93 7.93
N SER A 362 -13.06 -17.87 7.17
CA SER A 362 -14.43 -17.35 6.95
C SER A 362 -15.24 -18.23 5.97
N ILE A 363 -16.51 -17.89 5.75
CA ILE A 363 -17.56 -18.82 5.29
C ILE A 363 -17.47 -19.27 3.82
N CYS A 364 -16.91 -18.45 2.92
CA CYS A 364 -16.95 -18.69 1.47
C CYS A 364 -15.67 -19.37 0.97
N TRP A 365 -15.85 -20.48 0.24
CA TRP A 365 -14.80 -21.33 -0.32
C TRP A 365 -15.21 -21.79 -1.73
N MET A 366 -14.30 -22.45 -2.45
CA MET A 366 -14.57 -23.11 -3.72
C MET A 366 -13.82 -24.43 -3.82
N ARG A 367 -14.27 -25.33 -4.70
CA ARG A 367 -13.52 -26.56 -4.99
C ARG A 367 -12.25 -26.25 -5.78
N GLU A 368 -11.26 -27.13 -5.69
CA GLU A 368 -10.00 -27.03 -6.43
C GLU A 368 -10.20 -26.84 -7.94
N ALA A 369 -11.15 -27.55 -8.54
CA ALA A 369 -11.45 -27.44 -9.97
C ALA A 369 -11.93 -26.03 -10.37
N GLU A 370 -12.72 -25.38 -9.53
CA GLU A 370 -13.18 -24.01 -9.79
C GLU A 370 -12.04 -23.01 -9.66
N PHE A 371 -11.20 -23.15 -8.63
CA PHE A 371 -10.03 -22.28 -8.46
C PHE A 371 -9.04 -22.40 -9.62
N LYS A 372 -8.73 -23.62 -10.06
CA LYS A 372 -7.83 -23.89 -11.19
C LYS A 372 -8.36 -23.41 -12.54
N ALA A 373 -9.68 -23.23 -12.67
CA ALA A 373 -10.29 -22.71 -13.87
C ALA A 373 -10.24 -21.17 -13.98
N LEU A 374 -9.85 -20.47 -12.91
CA LEU A 374 -9.71 -19.01 -12.88
C LEU A 374 -8.37 -18.58 -13.48
N ASN A 375 -8.42 -17.64 -14.42
CA ASN A 375 -7.22 -17.12 -15.10
C ASN A 375 -6.87 -15.68 -14.68
N SER A 376 -7.78 -14.98 -14.01
CA SER A 376 -7.57 -13.58 -13.61
C SER A 376 -8.41 -13.16 -12.41
N LYS A 377 -8.02 -12.05 -11.77
CA LYS A 377 -8.78 -11.39 -10.72
C LYS A 377 -10.14 -10.92 -11.22
N SER A 378 -10.20 -10.29 -12.40
CA SER A 378 -11.46 -9.84 -13.01
C SER A 378 -12.45 -10.99 -13.18
N GLN A 379 -11.97 -12.14 -13.67
CA GLN A 379 -12.80 -13.33 -13.84
C GLN A 379 -13.36 -13.81 -12.49
N TRP A 380 -12.49 -13.92 -11.48
CA TRP A 380 -12.91 -14.29 -10.13
C TRP A 380 -13.97 -13.34 -9.57
N ARG A 381 -13.72 -12.02 -9.62
CA ARG A 381 -14.67 -11.01 -9.13
C ARG A 381 -16.04 -11.12 -9.79
N ARG A 382 -16.04 -11.14 -11.12
CA ARG A 382 -17.27 -11.18 -11.92
C ARG A 382 -18.06 -12.47 -11.68
N GLU A 383 -17.40 -13.62 -11.77
CA GLU A 383 -18.08 -14.92 -11.82
C GLU A 383 -18.37 -15.52 -10.42
N PHE A 384 -17.60 -15.16 -9.38
CA PHE A 384 -17.91 -15.48 -7.98
C PHE A 384 -18.68 -14.36 -7.25
N ALA A 385 -18.92 -13.23 -7.94
CA ALA A 385 -19.64 -12.07 -7.45
C ALA A 385 -19.06 -11.49 -6.15
N VAL A 386 -17.77 -11.12 -6.19
CA VAL A 386 -17.03 -10.54 -5.06
C VAL A 386 -16.61 -9.10 -5.37
N TRP A 387 -17.27 -8.14 -4.72
CA TRP A 387 -16.93 -6.71 -4.83
C TRP A 387 -15.53 -6.40 -4.29
N LYS A 388 -14.93 -5.33 -4.80
CA LYS A 388 -13.59 -4.90 -4.39
C LYS A 388 -13.55 -4.53 -2.92
N HIS A 389 -14.49 -3.72 -2.45
CA HIS A 389 -14.55 -3.30 -1.05
C HIS A 389 -14.74 -4.46 -0.06
N TRP A 390 -15.16 -5.64 -0.52
CA TRP A 390 -15.27 -6.86 0.30
C TRP A 390 -13.95 -7.61 0.42
N ASN A 391 -13.19 -7.70 -0.68
CA ASN A 391 -11.97 -8.50 -0.77
C ASN A 391 -11.11 -8.03 -1.97
N GLU A 392 -9.86 -7.72 -1.73
CA GLU A 392 -8.90 -7.22 -2.74
C GLU A 392 -8.18 -8.32 -3.55
N ASN A 393 -8.40 -9.61 -3.25
CA ASN A 393 -7.56 -10.73 -3.72
C ASN A 393 -6.10 -10.60 -3.23
N GLY A 394 -5.18 -11.41 -3.73
CA GLY A 394 -3.74 -11.33 -3.51
C GLY A 394 -3.16 -12.61 -2.98
N GLU A 395 -3.96 -13.27 -2.16
CA GLU A 395 -3.60 -14.46 -1.43
C GLU A 395 -4.68 -15.52 -1.58
N TYR A 396 -4.30 -16.76 -1.37
CA TYR A 396 -5.24 -17.84 -1.17
C TYR A 396 -4.72 -18.82 -0.14
N VAL A 397 -5.65 -19.52 0.50
CA VAL A 397 -5.36 -20.65 1.38
C VAL A 397 -6.05 -21.89 0.85
N ILE A 398 -5.50 -23.04 1.23
CA ILE A 398 -6.07 -24.33 0.89
C ILE A 398 -6.41 -25.04 2.19
N TYR A 399 -7.65 -25.50 2.33
CA TYR A 399 -8.07 -26.36 3.42
C TYR A 399 -8.19 -27.80 2.90
N THR A 400 -7.51 -28.74 3.54
CA THR A 400 -7.61 -30.17 3.19
C THR A 400 -8.54 -30.83 4.20
N VAL A 401 -9.64 -31.46 3.75
CA VAL A 401 -10.58 -32.08 4.70
C VAL A 401 -9.89 -33.24 5.43
N PRO A 402 -9.90 -33.24 6.78
CA PRO A 402 -9.22 -34.27 7.57
C PRO A 402 -9.88 -35.65 7.38
N SER A 403 -9.16 -36.70 7.77
CA SER A 403 -9.74 -38.04 7.89
C SER A 403 -10.87 -38.05 8.92
N GLY A 404 -11.95 -38.78 8.63
CA GLY A 404 -13.14 -38.86 9.47
C GLY A 404 -14.41 -38.59 8.68
N ASP A 405 -15.37 -37.93 9.30
CA ASP A 405 -16.65 -37.59 8.67
C ASP A 405 -16.48 -36.53 7.56
N PRO A 406 -17.26 -36.61 6.47
CA PRO A 406 -17.28 -35.58 5.45
C PRO A 406 -17.66 -34.20 6.01
N LEU A 407 -17.07 -33.14 5.46
CA LEU A 407 -17.43 -31.77 5.79
C LEU A 407 -18.75 -31.41 5.11
N LYS A 408 -19.78 -31.10 5.90
CA LYS A 408 -21.10 -30.70 5.40
C LYS A 408 -21.11 -29.23 5.00
N VAL A 409 -21.49 -28.96 3.75
CA VAL A 409 -21.46 -27.60 3.18
C VAL A 409 -22.69 -27.30 2.33
N TRP A 410 -22.93 -26.02 2.08
CA TRP A 410 -23.84 -25.58 1.01
C TRP A 410 -23.04 -25.31 -0.25
N GLU A 411 -23.50 -25.84 -1.36
CA GLU A 411 -22.85 -25.70 -2.67
C GLU A 411 -23.85 -25.26 -3.73
N GLY A 412 -23.45 -24.37 -4.62
CA GLY A 412 -24.30 -23.86 -5.69
C GLY A 412 -23.65 -22.69 -6.41
N ARG A 413 -24.23 -22.25 -7.52
CA ARG A 413 -23.72 -21.08 -8.24
C ARG A 413 -23.89 -19.82 -7.41
N ALA A 414 -22.90 -18.93 -7.48
CA ALA A 414 -22.97 -17.58 -6.96
C ALA A 414 -24.14 -16.83 -7.59
N GLY A 415 -25.00 -16.28 -6.74
CA GLY A 415 -26.05 -15.36 -7.18
C GLY A 415 -25.45 -14.02 -7.54
N SER A 416 -25.96 -13.40 -8.61
CA SER A 416 -25.58 -12.06 -9.03
C SER A 416 -25.72 -11.07 -7.87
N GLN A 417 -24.70 -10.23 -7.67
CA GLN A 417 -24.66 -9.24 -6.59
C GLN A 417 -24.88 -7.86 -7.19
N LEU A 418 -25.95 -7.19 -6.77
CA LEU A 418 -26.18 -5.78 -7.10
C LEU A 418 -25.31 -4.90 -6.20
N TYR A 419 -24.88 -3.76 -6.73
CA TYR A 419 -24.21 -2.76 -5.91
C TYR A 419 -25.25 -2.11 -4.95
N PRO A 420 -24.99 -2.03 -3.63
CA PRO A 420 -26.05 -1.65 -2.68
C PRO A 420 -26.61 -0.25 -2.88
N SER A 421 -25.76 0.72 -3.23
CA SER A 421 -26.13 2.12 -3.46
C SER A 421 -26.49 2.46 -4.91
N ASP A 422 -26.25 1.54 -5.86
CA ASP A 422 -26.54 1.73 -7.28
C ASP A 422 -26.92 0.40 -7.94
N SER A 423 -28.21 0.08 -7.94
CA SER A 423 -28.70 -1.20 -8.43
C SER A 423 -28.55 -1.42 -9.95
N SER A 424 -28.07 -0.41 -10.69
CA SER A 424 -27.73 -0.57 -12.12
C SER A 424 -26.44 -1.36 -12.31
N LEU A 425 -25.54 -1.34 -11.32
CA LEU A 425 -24.27 -2.03 -11.33
C LEU A 425 -24.40 -3.40 -10.67
N GLN A 426 -23.81 -4.42 -11.29
CA GLN A 426 -23.80 -5.76 -10.72
C GLN A 426 -22.56 -6.58 -11.08
N LEU A 427 -22.34 -7.64 -10.30
CA LEU A 427 -21.45 -8.75 -10.66
C LEU A 427 -22.30 -9.93 -11.13
N GLU A 428 -21.93 -10.53 -12.26
CA GLU A 428 -22.71 -11.58 -12.91
C GLU A 428 -22.98 -12.77 -11.98
N GLY A 429 -21.96 -13.26 -11.28
CA GLY A 429 -22.01 -14.54 -10.57
C GLY A 429 -21.96 -15.74 -11.52
N GLY A 430 -22.49 -16.88 -11.07
CA GLY A 430 -22.64 -18.08 -11.90
C GLY A 430 -21.60 -19.19 -11.68
N ARG A 431 -20.49 -18.94 -10.98
CA ARG A 431 -19.54 -20.00 -10.58
C ARG A 431 -19.99 -20.75 -9.34
N VAL A 432 -19.66 -22.04 -9.26
CA VAL A 432 -20.00 -22.86 -8.09
C VAL A 432 -19.14 -22.43 -6.90
N GLN A 433 -19.81 -21.95 -5.85
CA GLN A 433 -19.20 -21.60 -4.58
C GLN A 433 -19.65 -22.57 -3.48
N ILE A 434 -18.93 -22.54 -2.37
CA ILE A 434 -19.22 -23.27 -1.14
C ILE A 434 -19.40 -22.27 0.00
N VAL A 435 -20.44 -22.48 0.81
CA VAL A 435 -20.59 -21.86 2.13
C VAL A 435 -20.54 -22.97 3.19
N LEU A 436 -19.56 -22.86 4.08
CA LEU A 436 -19.31 -23.80 5.18
C LEU A 436 -19.40 -23.10 6.54
N ASN A 437 -19.42 -23.87 7.63
CA ASN A 437 -19.32 -23.31 8.98
C ASN A 437 -17.83 -23.15 9.39
N PRO A 438 -17.35 -21.91 9.62
CA PRO A 438 -15.98 -21.63 10.09
C PRO A 438 -15.55 -22.42 11.32
N ASP A 439 -16.49 -22.67 12.23
CA ASP A 439 -16.24 -23.33 13.51
C ASP A 439 -15.90 -24.83 13.35
N GLN A 440 -16.15 -25.41 12.15
CA GLN A 440 -15.83 -26.79 11.82
C GLN A 440 -14.43 -26.95 11.20
N LEU A 441 -13.74 -25.85 10.93
CA LEU A 441 -12.39 -25.89 10.37
C LEU A 441 -11.34 -25.98 11.50
N ASP A 442 -10.32 -26.79 11.30
CA ASP A 442 -9.15 -26.86 12.19
C ASP A 442 -7.92 -26.23 11.49
N PRO A 443 -7.24 -25.25 12.11
CA PRO A 443 -6.08 -24.58 11.52
C PRO A 443 -4.94 -25.53 11.13
N LYS A 444 -4.85 -26.73 11.70
CA LYS A 444 -3.82 -27.72 11.34
C LYS A 444 -3.94 -28.23 9.90
N PHE A 445 -5.13 -28.12 9.31
CA PHE A 445 -5.40 -28.60 7.95
C PHE A 445 -5.47 -27.48 6.91
N VAL A 446 -5.15 -26.24 7.30
CA VAL A 446 -4.97 -25.13 6.37
C VAL A 446 -3.51 -25.04 5.92
N SER A 447 -3.29 -24.85 4.63
CA SER A 447 -1.96 -24.56 4.09
C SER A 447 -1.52 -23.17 4.48
N ALA A 448 -0.20 -22.92 4.46
CA ALA A 448 0.32 -21.56 4.36
C ALA A 448 -0.43 -20.76 3.28
N ARG A 449 -0.59 -19.45 3.52
CA ARG A 449 -1.07 -18.53 2.49
C ARG A 449 -0.14 -18.60 1.28
N GLN A 450 -0.71 -18.46 0.09
CA GLN A 450 -0.01 -18.51 -1.19
C GLN A 450 -0.45 -17.35 -2.08
N LYS A 451 0.40 -16.91 -3.00
CA LYS A 451 0.07 -15.80 -3.91
C LYS A 451 -0.83 -16.29 -5.04
N THR A 452 -1.90 -15.57 -5.37
CA THR A 452 -2.75 -15.95 -6.53
C THR A 452 -2.06 -15.70 -7.87
N GLY A 453 -1.12 -14.75 -7.94
CA GLY A 453 -0.41 -14.39 -9.17
C GLY A 453 -1.23 -13.52 -10.14
N TRP A 454 -2.48 -13.18 -9.80
CA TRP A 454 -3.38 -12.37 -10.65
C TRP A 454 -3.13 -10.85 -10.57
N GLY A 455 -2.13 -10.44 -9.78
CA GLY A 455 -1.88 -9.02 -9.49
C GLY A 455 -3.00 -8.36 -8.67
N TYR A 456 -2.84 -7.07 -8.45
CA TYR A 456 -3.76 -6.24 -7.68
C TYR A 456 -4.39 -5.11 -8.48
N ASP A 457 -4.07 -5.00 -9.76
CA ASP A 457 -4.71 -4.08 -10.72
C ASP A 457 -6.10 -4.62 -11.10
N ASP A 458 -7.15 -3.82 -10.96
CA ASP A 458 -8.52 -4.17 -11.38
C ASP A 458 -8.76 -4.07 -12.90
N GLY A 459 -7.69 -4.03 -13.71
CA GLY A 459 -7.76 -4.08 -15.16
C GLY A 459 -8.03 -2.72 -15.82
N THR A 460 -7.93 -1.62 -15.06
CA THR A 460 -8.16 -0.27 -15.58
C THR A 460 -6.91 0.29 -16.27
N GLY A 461 -5.72 -0.21 -15.94
CA GLY A 461 -4.44 0.32 -16.44
C GLY A 461 -4.15 1.76 -15.97
N ASP A 462 -4.99 2.32 -15.09
CA ASP A 462 -4.93 3.70 -14.61
C ASP A 462 -4.67 3.71 -13.10
N ILE A 463 -3.48 4.19 -12.72
CA ILE A 463 -3.01 4.27 -11.34
C ILE A 463 -3.80 5.29 -10.49
N GLY A 464 -4.50 6.25 -11.10
CA GLY A 464 -5.37 7.21 -10.42
C GLY A 464 -6.72 6.61 -10.02
N LEU A 465 -7.12 5.53 -10.69
CA LEU A 465 -8.40 4.84 -10.49
C LEU A 465 -8.30 3.59 -9.60
N ASP A 466 -7.09 3.23 -9.19
CA ASP A 466 -6.85 2.20 -8.18
C ASP A 466 -5.78 2.69 -7.18
N PRO A 467 -6.15 3.60 -6.26
CA PRO A 467 -5.22 4.12 -5.28
C PRO A 467 -4.68 3.05 -4.31
N LEU A 468 -5.21 1.81 -4.34
CA LEU A 468 -4.77 0.63 -3.55
C LEU A 468 -3.73 -0.25 -4.28
N LYS A 469 -3.68 -0.20 -5.63
CA LYS A 469 -2.67 -0.85 -6.49
C LYS A 469 -1.24 -0.76 -5.94
N PRO A 470 -0.79 0.35 -5.35
CA PRO A 470 0.61 0.46 -4.94
C PRO A 470 0.96 -0.23 -3.59
N TYR A 471 -0.02 -0.73 -2.81
CA TYR A 471 0.17 -1.20 -1.42
C TYR A 471 -0.21 -2.64 -1.20
N LEU A 472 -0.77 -3.26 -2.21
CA LEU A 472 -0.81 -4.70 -2.28
C LEU A 472 0.51 -5.14 -2.93
N GLY A 473 1.60 -4.90 -2.22
CA GLY A 473 2.96 -5.12 -2.68
C GLY A 473 3.69 -5.94 -1.63
N LEU A 474 3.78 -7.24 -1.92
CA LEU A 474 4.13 -8.35 -1.05
C LEU A 474 2.94 -8.83 -0.17
N PRO A 475 2.37 -10.01 -0.48
CA PRO A 475 1.47 -10.65 0.45
C PRO A 475 2.20 -10.88 1.77
N ASP A 476 1.54 -10.54 2.87
CA ASP A 476 2.06 -10.74 4.24
C ASP A 476 2.27 -12.25 4.46
N LEU A 477 1.50 -13.09 3.74
CA LEU A 477 1.47 -14.55 3.84
C LEU A 477 1.37 -15.04 5.30
N THR A 478 0.90 -14.18 6.20
CA THR A 478 0.72 -14.47 7.61
C THR A 478 -0.65 -15.07 7.83
N HIS A 479 -0.69 -16.16 8.60
CA HIS A 479 -1.96 -16.78 8.98
C HIS A 479 -2.78 -15.86 9.88
N LYS A 480 -4.07 -15.70 9.54
CA LYS A 480 -5.05 -14.94 10.32
C LYS A 480 -6.23 -15.83 10.62
N TRP A 481 -6.02 -16.77 11.52
CA TRP A 481 -7.06 -17.68 11.98
C TRP A 481 -7.88 -17.05 13.10
N PHE A 482 -9.20 -16.98 12.92
CA PHE A 482 -10.09 -16.55 14.01
C PHE A 482 -10.47 -17.75 14.86
N ILE A 483 -10.02 -17.77 16.11
CA ILE A 483 -10.45 -18.77 17.10
C ILE A 483 -11.73 -18.24 17.76
N PRO A 484 -12.87 -18.95 17.68
CA PRO A 484 -14.07 -18.60 18.42
C PRO A 484 -13.74 -18.49 19.91
N LYS A 485 -14.14 -17.40 20.57
CA LYS A 485 -14.02 -17.34 22.03
C LYS A 485 -14.85 -18.48 22.63
N PRO A 486 -14.30 -19.30 23.54
CA PRO A 486 -15.09 -20.29 24.24
C PRO A 486 -16.26 -19.56 24.93
N LYS A 487 -17.46 -20.14 24.81
CA LYS A 487 -18.67 -19.62 25.44
C LYS A 487 -18.60 -19.75 26.96
#